data_AF-A0A533YAF6-F1
#
_entry.id   AF-A0A533YAF6-F1
#
_cell.length_a   1.000
_cell.length_b   1.000
_cell.length_c   1.000
_cell.angle_alpha   90.00
_cell.angle_beta   90.00
_cell.angle_gamma   90.00
#
_symmetry.space_group_name_H-M   'P 1'
#
loop_
_entity.id
_entity.type
_entity.pdbx_description
1 polymer ?
#
loop_
_entity_poly.entity_id
_entity_poly.type
_entity_poly.pdbx_seq_one_letter_code
_entity_poly.pdbx_strand_id
1 'polypeptide(L)'
;MTRRDRALHHFRSSILGIFHAAAPASLHPLASLIADEVGEASETPDLWERVRPQCEHELRKVRSGSGTLARVVEWELVKLRARIKPESQTGWPPVFRDKHVHIGSLIHLWRGVARETEERLAQQGIETFFDVGPWGGFNFVVNLDGYTRMKFARLTLVIGSLPSMPLEENGAPFFEVFMPLYKASLAEEGLVLPEEWQDRNPKRDPSGRLLGISHTYYFPHHTYDNRTFVKVWLSREFETYEEIMVWDFLILLARLYQTTDWAAYKQDKKDVDIRFDLQDFVSLNHIMEGVYQRTDKEEQLLLELKEAFRGTIRERPVLYEFLGRVVKSKWIENLYWAIAGAVLGIRKFERPVNYGLEILTSPLPPQLLIPVKRHVQAYHERVGALRPENS
;
A
#
# COMPACT_ATOMS: atom_id res chain seq x y z
N MET A 1 12.73 -16.76 20.32
CA MET A 1 12.51 -16.96 18.87
C MET A 1 12.69 -15.62 18.17
N THR A 2 13.57 -15.52 17.18
CA THR A 2 13.83 -14.24 16.49
C THR A 2 12.68 -13.88 15.54
N ARG A 3 12.56 -12.61 15.13
CA ARG A 3 11.60 -12.18 14.11
C ARG A 3 11.67 -13.01 12.82
N ARG A 4 12.90 -13.36 12.42
CA ARG A 4 13.16 -14.16 11.22
C ARG A 4 12.58 -15.55 11.37
N ASP A 5 12.80 -16.21 12.51
CA ASP A 5 12.26 -17.54 12.79
C ASP A 5 10.73 -17.53 12.77
N ARG A 6 10.11 -16.50 13.38
CA ARG A 6 8.66 -16.27 13.33
C ARG A 6 8.16 -16.14 11.89
N ALA A 7 8.85 -15.34 11.08
CA ALA A 7 8.46 -15.11 9.68
C ALA A 7 8.54 -16.40 8.83
N LEU A 8 9.59 -17.19 9.01
CA LEU A 8 9.76 -18.50 8.35
C LEU A 8 8.70 -19.51 8.82
N HIS A 9 8.42 -19.55 10.13
CA HIS A 9 7.37 -20.41 10.68
C HIS A 9 6.00 -20.05 10.11
N HIS A 10 5.65 -18.76 10.11
CA HIS A 10 4.40 -18.28 9.52
C HIS A 10 4.31 -18.60 8.02
N PHE A 11 5.39 -18.40 7.25
CA PHE A 11 5.42 -18.75 5.83
C PHE A 11 5.16 -20.24 5.61
N ARG A 12 5.81 -21.12 6.38
CA ARG A 12 5.58 -22.57 6.31
C ARG A 12 4.12 -22.91 6.56
N SER A 13 3.53 -22.36 7.62
CA SER A 13 2.12 -22.57 7.96
C SER A 13 1.18 -22.05 6.87
N SER A 14 1.47 -20.87 6.30
CA SER A 14 0.71 -20.27 5.19
C SER A 14 0.73 -21.16 3.95
N ILE A 15 1.92 -21.59 3.50
CA ILE A 15 2.08 -22.44 2.31
C ILE A 15 1.39 -23.79 2.49
N LEU A 16 1.54 -24.44 3.64
CA LEU A 16 0.84 -25.70 3.92
C LEU A 16 -0.68 -25.52 3.85
N GLY A 17 -1.21 -24.47 4.50
CA GLY A 17 -2.64 -24.15 4.47
C GLY A 17 -3.16 -23.89 3.05
N ILE A 18 -2.41 -23.12 2.25
CA ILE A 18 -2.75 -22.82 0.85
C ILE A 18 -2.82 -24.11 0.02
N PHE A 19 -1.84 -25.00 0.15
CA PHE A 19 -1.83 -26.26 -0.59
C PHE A 19 -2.97 -27.20 -0.16
N HIS A 20 -3.25 -27.29 1.14
CA HIS A 20 -4.40 -28.07 1.62
C HIS A 20 -5.74 -27.53 1.11
N ALA A 21 -5.88 -26.21 0.97
CA ALA A 21 -7.11 -25.58 0.51
C ALA A 21 -7.30 -25.65 -1.02
N ALA A 22 -6.23 -25.51 -1.80
CA ALA A 22 -6.32 -25.27 -3.25
C ALA A 22 -5.69 -26.35 -4.13
N ALA A 23 -4.77 -27.18 -3.61
CA ALA A 23 -4.01 -28.13 -4.41
C ALA A 23 -4.53 -29.57 -4.26
N PRO A 24 -4.46 -30.40 -5.33
CA PRO A 24 -4.64 -31.85 -5.22
C PRO A 24 -3.67 -32.46 -4.20
N ALA A 25 -4.10 -33.53 -3.52
CA ALA A 25 -3.30 -34.21 -2.49
C ALA A 25 -1.91 -34.65 -2.98
N SER A 26 -1.78 -34.99 -4.26
CA SER A 26 -0.51 -35.35 -4.90
C SER A 26 0.53 -34.22 -4.87
N LEU A 27 0.11 -32.96 -4.75
CA LEU A 27 0.98 -31.79 -4.67
C LEU A 27 1.25 -31.33 -3.23
N HIS A 28 0.59 -31.90 -2.21
CA HIS A 28 0.83 -31.51 -0.81
C HIS A 28 2.30 -31.69 -0.36
N PRO A 29 3.05 -32.73 -0.77
CA PRO A 29 4.47 -32.86 -0.43
C PRO A 29 5.34 -31.69 -0.94
N LEU A 30 4.93 -31.05 -2.04
CA LEU A 30 5.65 -29.92 -2.63
C LEU A 30 5.62 -28.68 -1.72
N ALA A 31 4.58 -28.52 -0.90
CA ALA A 31 4.48 -27.44 0.07
C ALA A 31 5.61 -27.48 1.10
N SER A 32 5.89 -28.68 1.65
CA SER A 32 6.99 -28.89 2.58
C SER A 32 8.34 -28.64 1.91
N LEU A 33 8.53 -29.13 0.69
CA LEU A 33 9.76 -28.95 -0.07
C LEU A 33 10.05 -27.46 -0.34
N ILE A 34 9.03 -26.69 -0.73
CA ILE A 34 9.15 -25.23 -0.88
C ILE A 34 9.54 -24.57 0.45
N ALA A 35 8.90 -24.97 1.56
CA ALA A 35 9.19 -24.40 2.87
C ALA A 35 10.62 -24.71 3.35
N ASP A 36 11.11 -25.91 3.10
CA ASP A 36 12.46 -26.34 3.48
C ASP A 36 13.53 -25.62 2.64
N GLU A 37 13.38 -25.60 1.30
CA GLU A 37 14.29 -24.89 0.39
C GLU A 37 14.40 -23.39 0.74
N VAL A 38 13.27 -22.75 1.07
CA VAL A 38 13.24 -21.35 1.48
C VAL A 38 13.90 -21.13 2.83
N GLY A 39 13.76 -22.07 3.77
CA GLY A 39 14.47 -22.05 5.05
C GLY A 39 15.98 -21.96 4.85
N GLU A 40 16.52 -22.83 3.98
CA GLU A 40 17.96 -22.91 3.66
C GLU A 40 18.45 -21.70 2.83
N ALA A 41 17.66 -21.21 1.88
CA ALA A 41 18.06 -20.17 0.93
C ALA A 41 17.66 -18.73 1.32
N SER A 42 17.24 -18.52 2.57
CA SER A 42 16.59 -17.30 3.06
C SER A 42 17.42 -16.00 2.94
N GLU A 43 18.70 -16.08 2.59
CA GLU A 43 19.56 -14.92 2.31
C GLU A 43 19.45 -14.40 0.86
N THR A 44 19.01 -15.24 -0.08
CA THR A 44 19.01 -14.90 -1.52
C THR A 44 18.04 -13.75 -1.89
N PRO A 45 18.38 -12.91 -2.88
CA PRO A 45 17.58 -11.74 -3.25
C PRO A 45 16.17 -12.06 -3.75
N ASP A 46 16.03 -13.13 -4.54
CA ASP A 46 14.75 -13.58 -5.10
C ASP A 46 14.52 -15.06 -4.75
N LEU A 47 13.66 -15.29 -3.74
CA LEU A 47 13.31 -16.64 -3.28
C LEU A 47 12.47 -17.40 -4.32
N TRP A 48 11.79 -16.70 -5.24
CA TRP A 48 11.01 -17.36 -6.29
C TRP A 48 11.91 -18.08 -7.28
N GLU A 49 13.03 -17.47 -7.68
CA GLU A 49 13.99 -18.08 -8.61
C GLU A 49 14.58 -19.39 -8.10
N ARG A 50 14.63 -19.59 -6.78
CA ARG A 50 15.08 -20.85 -6.16
C ARG A 50 14.07 -21.98 -6.32
N VAL A 51 12.80 -21.71 -6.06
CA VAL A 51 11.76 -22.75 -6.05
C VAL A 51 11.12 -22.96 -7.43
N ARG A 52 11.09 -21.92 -8.28
CA ARG A 52 10.42 -21.92 -9.59
C ARG A 52 10.78 -23.14 -10.45
N PRO A 53 12.06 -23.54 -10.62
CA PRO A 53 12.41 -24.68 -11.46
C PRO A 53 11.77 -26.00 -11.03
N GLN A 54 11.50 -26.16 -9.73
CA GLN A 54 11.02 -27.40 -9.14
C GLN A 54 9.48 -27.46 -9.09
N CYS A 55 8.79 -26.31 -9.04
CA CYS A 55 7.37 -26.27 -8.75
C CYS A 55 6.49 -25.60 -9.83
N GLU A 56 7.03 -24.68 -10.63
CA GLU A 56 6.20 -23.77 -11.43
C GLU A 56 5.30 -24.49 -12.45
N HIS A 57 5.82 -25.52 -13.12
CA HIS A 57 5.06 -26.24 -14.13
C HIS A 57 3.78 -26.87 -13.56
N GLU A 58 3.89 -27.55 -12.42
CA GLU A 58 2.73 -28.17 -11.75
C GLU A 58 1.81 -27.11 -11.12
N LEU A 59 2.38 -26.11 -10.46
CA LEU A 59 1.59 -25.07 -9.79
C LEU A 59 0.82 -24.16 -10.76
N ARG A 60 1.29 -24.00 -12.01
CA ARG A 60 0.55 -23.26 -13.06
C ARG A 60 -0.70 -24.01 -13.56
N LYS A 61 -0.76 -25.34 -13.40
CA LYS A 61 -1.93 -26.15 -13.77
C LYS A 61 -3.08 -26.01 -12.76
N VAL A 62 -2.77 -25.63 -11.52
CA VAL A 62 -3.76 -25.47 -10.45
C VAL A 62 -4.31 -24.04 -10.47
N ARG A 63 -5.60 -23.91 -10.75
CA ARG A 63 -6.34 -22.64 -10.67
C ARG A 63 -6.52 -22.22 -9.21
N SER A 64 -6.31 -20.94 -8.92
CA SER A 64 -6.57 -20.34 -7.62
C SER A 64 -7.12 -18.93 -7.81
N GLY A 65 -8.42 -18.75 -7.55
CA GLY A 65 -9.13 -17.51 -7.87
C GLY A 65 -9.04 -17.18 -9.37
N SER A 66 -8.69 -15.93 -9.69
CA SER A 66 -8.50 -15.47 -11.08
C SER A 66 -7.18 -15.91 -11.72
N GLY A 67 -6.26 -16.54 -10.97
CA GLY A 67 -4.98 -16.99 -11.50
C GLY A 67 -4.58 -18.40 -11.10
N THR A 68 -3.31 -18.60 -10.75
CA THR A 68 -2.71 -19.93 -10.50
C THR A 68 -2.09 -20.03 -9.12
N LEU A 69 -1.99 -21.25 -8.60
CA LEU A 69 -1.30 -21.54 -7.35
C LEU A 69 0.16 -21.04 -7.35
N ALA A 70 0.84 -21.09 -8.51
CA ALA A 70 2.18 -20.55 -8.67
C ALA A 70 2.29 -19.06 -8.25
N ARG A 71 1.29 -18.25 -8.58
CA ARG A 71 1.27 -16.82 -8.25
C ARG A 71 0.96 -16.57 -6.77
N VAL A 72 0.15 -17.43 -6.16
CA VAL A 72 -0.10 -17.38 -4.72
C VAL A 72 1.19 -17.68 -3.96
N VAL A 73 1.95 -18.71 -4.37
CA VAL A 73 3.26 -19.03 -3.78
C VAL A 73 4.25 -17.89 -3.99
N GLU A 74 4.35 -17.33 -5.19
CA GLU A 74 5.20 -16.15 -5.46
C GLU A 74 4.85 -14.98 -4.54
N TRP A 75 3.57 -14.73 -4.27
CA TRP A 75 3.14 -13.68 -3.36
C TRP A 75 3.57 -13.91 -1.91
N GLU A 76 3.38 -15.12 -1.39
CA GLU A 76 3.85 -15.48 -0.04
C GLU A 76 5.37 -15.32 0.10
N LEU A 77 6.14 -15.65 -0.95
CA LEU A 77 7.59 -15.46 -0.98
C LEU A 77 7.99 -13.98 -0.99
N VAL A 78 7.28 -13.14 -1.74
CA VAL A 78 7.49 -11.68 -1.74
C VAL A 78 7.20 -11.10 -0.35
N LYS A 79 6.11 -11.52 0.31
CA LYS A 79 5.79 -11.12 1.69
C LYS A 79 6.87 -11.58 2.67
N LEU A 80 7.29 -12.84 2.60
CA LEU A 80 8.36 -13.37 3.44
C LEU A 80 9.65 -12.57 3.25
N ARG A 81 10.05 -12.28 2.00
CA ARG A 81 11.28 -11.53 1.72
C ARG A 81 11.25 -10.15 2.39
N ALA A 82 10.14 -9.44 2.31
CA ALA A 82 9.97 -8.16 3.01
C ALA A 82 10.09 -8.31 4.53
N ARG A 83 9.57 -9.41 5.09
CA ARG A 83 9.64 -9.71 6.53
C ARG A 83 11.05 -10.11 6.98
N ILE A 84 11.84 -10.83 6.19
CA ILE A 84 13.19 -11.28 6.62
C ILE A 84 14.33 -10.33 6.22
N LYS A 85 14.05 -9.32 5.38
CA LYS A 85 15.06 -8.36 4.91
C LYS A 85 15.58 -7.51 6.08
N PRO A 86 16.89 -7.50 6.35
CA PRO A 86 17.49 -6.60 7.33
C PRO A 86 17.19 -5.14 7.00
N GLU A 87 17.00 -4.28 8.02
CA GLU A 87 17.05 -2.83 7.77
C GLU A 87 18.47 -2.46 7.36
N SER A 88 18.61 -1.52 6.43
CA SER A 88 19.91 -0.88 6.24
C SER A 88 20.21 0.02 7.46
N GLN A 89 21.36 -0.20 8.11
CA GLN A 89 21.86 0.63 9.21
C GLN A 89 22.51 1.93 8.74
N THR A 90 22.24 2.35 7.50
CA THR A 90 22.77 3.59 6.93
C THR A 90 22.33 4.81 7.71
N GLY A 91 23.22 5.78 7.89
CA GLY A 91 22.85 7.11 8.36
C GLY A 91 21.88 7.75 7.37
N TRP A 92 20.60 7.76 7.73
CA TRP A 92 19.54 8.39 6.96
C TRP A 92 19.59 9.91 7.18
N PRO A 93 19.26 10.73 6.16
CA PRO A 93 19.04 12.16 6.37
C PRO A 93 17.92 12.39 7.40
N PRO A 94 17.89 13.56 8.09
CA PRO A 94 16.78 13.92 8.96
C PRO A 94 15.44 13.80 8.24
N VAL A 95 14.44 13.24 8.91
CA VAL A 95 13.09 13.05 8.34
C VAL A 95 12.49 14.40 7.97
N PHE A 96 12.71 15.43 8.77
CA PHE A 96 12.20 16.78 8.52
C PHE A 96 13.32 17.80 8.22
N ARG A 97 13.05 18.68 7.27
CA ARG A 97 13.85 19.89 6.98
C ARG A 97 12.95 21.01 6.50
N ASP A 98 12.86 22.11 7.24
CA ASP A 98 12.00 23.26 6.89
C ASP A 98 10.54 22.88 6.59
N LYS A 99 10.01 21.89 7.33
CA LYS A 99 8.69 21.28 7.12
C LYS A 99 8.54 20.49 5.82
N HIS A 100 9.62 20.19 5.11
CA HIS A 100 9.65 19.19 4.04
C HIS A 100 10.04 17.84 4.64
N VAL A 101 9.62 16.76 3.99
CA VAL A 101 9.80 15.41 4.51
C VAL A 101 10.67 14.61 3.57
N HIS A 102 11.72 13.97 4.11
CA HIS A 102 12.50 12.99 3.37
C HIS A 102 11.74 11.66 3.36
N ILE A 103 11.14 11.31 2.22
CA ILE A 103 10.22 10.16 2.11
C ILE A 103 10.91 8.85 2.47
N GLY A 104 12.16 8.68 2.05
CA GLY A 104 12.96 7.51 2.38
C GLY A 104 13.18 7.36 3.89
N SER A 105 13.56 8.45 4.56
CA SER A 105 13.82 8.45 6.00
C SER A 105 12.54 8.19 6.79
N LEU A 106 11.42 8.78 6.36
CA LEU A 106 10.11 8.56 6.96
C LEU A 106 9.69 7.08 6.91
N ILE A 107 9.89 6.43 5.75
CA ILE A 107 9.58 5.00 5.59
C ILE A 107 10.45 4.14 6.51
N HIS A 108 11.73 4.48 6.65
CA HIS A 108 12.63 3.78 7.57
C HIS A 108 12.23 3.98 9.03
N LEU A 109 11.86 5.19 9.43
CA LEU A 109 11.31 5.46 10.76
C LEU A 109 10.08 4.60 11.02
N TRP A 110 9.10 4.58 10.12
CA TRP A 110 7.89 3.77 10.26
C TRP A 110 8.18 2.28 10.36
N ARG A 111 9.11 1.75 9.55
CA ARG A 111 9.53 0.35 9.60
C ARG A 111 10.21 0.00 10.92
N GLY A 112 11.04 0.90 11.44
CA GLY A 112 11.67 0.74 12.75
C GLY A 112 10.64 0.64 13.88
N VAL A 113 9.71 1.60 13.93
CA VAL A 113 8.61 1.62 14.91
C VAL A 113 7.73 0.36 14.80
N ALA A 114 7.38 -0.05 13.57
CA ALA A 114 6.59 -1.25 13.33
C ALA A 114 7.28 -2.51 13.85
N ARG A 115 8.59 -2.65 13.60
CA ARG A 115 9.39 -3.79 14.06
C ARG A 115 9.50 -3.85 15.58
N GLU A 116 9.75 -2.71 16.22
CA GLU A 116 9.78 -2.66 17.67
C GLU A 116 8.41 -3.00 18.28
N THR A 117 7.33 -2.55 17.64
CA THR A 117 5.95 -2.91 18.03
C THR A 117 5.71 -4.42 17.92
N GLU A 118 6.11 -5.04 16.81
CA GLU A 118 6.01 -6.50 16.64
C GLU A 118 6.78 -7.27 17.74
N GLU A 119 7.98 -6.83 18.11
CA GLU A 119 8.75 -7.49 19.17
C GLU A 119 8.08 -7.35 20.54
N ARG A 120 7.55 -6.17 20.87
CA ARG A 120 6.83 -5.94 22.14
C ARG A 120 5.53 -6.76 22.21
N LEU A 121 4.80 -6.89 21.11
CA LEU A 121 3.61 -7.74 21.04
C LEU A 121 3.96 -9.23 21.10
N ALA A 122 5.07 -9.65 20.46
CA ALA A 122 5.54 -11.03 20.54
C ALA A 122 5.92 -11.44 21.98
N GLN A 123 6.46 -10.52 22.79
CA GLN A 123 6.73 -10.74 24.22
C GLN A 123 5.44 -10.99 25.03
N GLN A 124 4.29 -10.55 24.53
CA GLN A 124 2.96 -10.79 25.11
C GLN A 124 2.29 -12.04 24.53
N GLY A 125 2.99 -12.82 23.69
CA GLY A 125 2.45 -13.99 23.02
C GLY A 125 1.61 -13.69 21.77
N ILE A 126 1.64 -12.44 21.28
CA ILE A 126 0.89 -12.02 20.09
C ILE A 126 1.85 -12.01 18.89
N GLU A 127 1.83 -13.08 18.11
CA GLU A 127 2.60 -13.17 16.88
C GLU A 127 1.87 -12.46 15.72
N THR A 128 2.46 -11.37 15.24
CA THR A 128 1.94 -10.58 14.11
C THR A 128 3.09 -9.99 13.30
N PHE A 129 2.81 -9.64 12.04
CA PHE A 129 3.70 -8.84 11.18
C PHE A 129 2.96 -7.60 10.70
N PHE A 130 3.63 -6.45 10.76
CA PHE A 130 3.15 -5.18 10.29
C PHE A 130 3.90 -4.79 9.01
N ASP A 131 3.15 -4.63 7.93
CA ASP A 131 3.64 -4.09 6.68
C ASP A 131 3.14 -2.65 6.56
N VAL A 132 4.08 -1.71 6.55
CA VAL A 132 3.79 -0.29 6.74
C VAL A 132 4.23 0.53 5.53
N GLY A 133 3.45 1.57 5.23
CA GLY A 133 3.79 2.50 4.18
C GLY A 133 2.96 3.78 4.16
N PRO A 134 3.34 4.73 3.31
CA PRO A 134 2.59 5.96 3.11
C PRO A 134 1.24 5.67 2.42
N TRP A 135 0.17 6.34 2.86
CA TRP A 135 -1.12 6.35 2.14
C TRP A 135 -1.40 7.71 1.50
N GLY A 136 -1.54 7.74 0.18
CA GLY A 136 -1.81 8.97 -0.55
C GLY A 136 -0.57 9.84 -0.80
N GLY A 137 -0.79 11.09 -1.18
CA GLY A 137 0.10 12.02 -1.91
C GLY A 137 1.49 12.39 -1.37
N PHE A 138 2.15 11.55 -0.57
CA PHE A 138 3.55 11.72 -0.21
C PHE A 138 4.48 11.71 -1.41
N ASN A 139 4.07 10.99 -2.45
CA ASN A 139 4.81 10.87 -3.71
C ASN A 139 4.54 12.04 -4.67
N PHE A 140 3.93 13.13 -4.17
CA PHE A 140 3.93 14.40 -4.86
C PHE A 140 5.32 15.02 -4.85
N VAL A 141 6.06 14.60 -5.86
CA VAL A 141 7.28 15.19 -6.36
C VAL A 141 8.37 15.29 -5.30
N VAL A 142 9.24 14.29 -5.31
CA VAL A 142 10.48 14.29 -4.53
C VAL A 142 11.53 15.12 -5.30
N ASN A 143 12.26 15.98 -4.60
CA ASN A 143 13.42 16.68 -5.14
C ASN A 143 14.59 15.73 -5.33
N LEU A 144 15.64 16.19 -6.01
CA LEU A 144 16.85 15.39 -6.20
C LEU A 144 17.54 15.00 -4.87
N ASP A 145 17.24 15.74 -3.80
CA ASP A 145 17.74 15.52 -2.44
C ASP A 145 16.90 14.54 -1.59
N GLY A 146 15.81 14.00 -2.14
CA GLY A 146 14.92 13.07 -1.43
C GLY A 146 13.83 13.70 -0.59
N TYR A 147 13.81 15.03 -0.43
CA TYR A 147 12.74 15.74 0.27
C TYR A 147 11.54 16.01 -0.65
N THR A 148 10.35 16.08 -0.07
CA THR A 148 9.17 16.54 -0.78
C THR A 148 9.39 17.93 -1.36
N ARG A 149 8.86 18.21 -2.56
CA ARG A 149 8.90 19.55 -3.16
C ARG A 149 8.04 20.58 -2.43
N MET A 150 7.02 20.12 -1.73
CA MET A 150 6.10 20.96 -0.97
C MET A 150 6.30 20.71 0.51
N LYS A 151 6.03 21.76 1.30
CA LYS A 151 5.89 21.60 2.74
C LYS A 151 4.81 20.58 3.02
N PHE A 152 5.15 19.68 3.91
CA PHE A 152 4.29 18.63 4.35
C PHE A 152 3.05 19.22 5.03
N ALA A 153 1.89 18.63 4.71
CA ALA A 153 0.61 18.97 5.30
C ALA A 153 -0.02 17.76 6.00
N ARG A 154 -0.03 16.56 5.42
CA ARG A 154 -0.80 15.41 5.95
C ARG A 154 0.06 14.17 5.99
N LEU A 155 0.24 13.50 7.14
CA LEU A 155 1.12 12.34 7.38
C LEU A 155 0.16 11.19 7.60
N THR A 156 0.04 10.28 6.65
CA THR A 156 -0.89 9.16 6.73
C THR A 156 -0.09 7.89 6.56
N LEU A 157 0.00 7.16 7.66
CA LEU A 157 0.59 5.84 7.72
C LEU A 157 -0.53 4.81 7.61
N VAL A 158 -0.35 3.87 6.70
CA VAL A 158 -1.18 2.66 6.60
C VAL A 158 -0.40 1.44 7.02
N ILE A 159 -1.10 0.55 7.70
CA ILE A 159 -0.53 -0.64 8.31
C ILE A 159 -1.43 -1.81 7.95
N GLY A 160 -0.89 -2.74 7.17
CA GLY A 160 -1.44 -4.07 7.03
C GLY A 160 -0.98 -4.97 8.16
N SER A 161 -1.82 -5.90 8.58
CA SER A 161 -1.51 -6.87 9.64
C SER A 161 -2.13 -8.23 9.36
N LEU A 162 -1.67 -9.26 10.09
CA LEU A 162 -2.25 -10.59 9.95
C LEU A 162 -3.72 -10.61 10.40
N PRO A 163 -4.60 -11.39 9.76
CA PRO A 163 -6.01 -11.50 10.16
C PRO A 163 -6.24 -11.99 11.60
N SER A 164 -5.24 -12.65 12.19
CA SER A 164 -5.22 -13.15 13.57
C SER A 164 -4.82 -12.09 14.60
N MET A 165 -4.36 -10.91 14.18
CA MET A 165 -3.98 -9.84 15.09
C MET A 165 -5.21 -9.39 15.91
N PRO A 166 -5.15 -9.45 17.26
CA PRO A 166 -6.28 -9.07 18.10
C PRO A 166 -6.51 -7.56 17.98
N LEU A 167 -7.76 -7.15 17.73
CA LEU A 167 -8.09 -5.74 17.52
C LEU A 167 -9.37 -5.38 18.26
N GLU A 168 -9.19 -4.63 19.36
CA GLU A 168 -10.27 -4.09 20.19
C GLU A 168 -10.81 -2.77 19.65
N GLU A 169 -11.89 -2.27 20.26
CA GLU A 169 -12.61 -1.06 19.85
C GLU A 169 -11.78 0.22 19.92
N ASN A 170 -10.87 0.30 20.88
CA ASN A 170 -9.86 1.35 21.02
C ASN A 170 -8.58 1.07 20.21
N GLY A 171 -8.58 -0.01 19.43
CA GLY A 171 -7.42 -0.50 18.69
C GLY A 171 -6.29 -1.09 19.55
N ALA A 172 -6.57 -1.46 20.80
CA ALA A 172 -5.68 -2.27 21.60
C ALA A 172 -5.53 -3.69 21.02
N PRO A 173 -4.39 -4.36 21.29
CA PRO A 173 -3.18 -3.84 21.95
C PRO A 173 -2.27 -3.04 21.01
N PHE A 174 -2.60 -2.93 19.72
CA PHE A 174 -1.73 -2.30 18.74
C PHE A 174 -1.39 -0.84 19.11
N PHE A 175 -2.38 0.03 19.28
CA PHE A 175 -2.10 1.44 19.50
C PHE A 175 -1.47 1.73 20.86
N GLU A 176 -1.71 0.90 21.87
CA GLU A 176 -1.07 0.99 23.18
C GLU A 176 0.45 0.81 23.10
N VAL A 177 0.91 -0.02 22.16
CA VAL A 177 2.33 -0.27 21.92
C VAL A 177 2.90 0.68 20.86
N PHE A 178 2.21 0.83 19.73
CA PHE A 178 2.70 1.54 18.56
C PHE A 178 2.75 3.05 18.76
N MET A 179 1.70 3.66 19.34
CA MET A 179 1.60 5.13 19.41
C MET A 179 2.69 5.76 20.29
N PRO A 180 3.03 5.24 21.48
CA PRO A 180 4.11 5.78 22.28
C PRO A 180 5.46 5.75 21.54
N LEU A 181 5.75 4.64 20.85
CA LEU A 181 6.96 4.49 20.03
C LEU A 181 7.00 5.48 18.88
N TYR A 182 5.91 5.57 18.13
CA TYR A 182 5.83 6.46 16.98
C TYR A 182 5.99 7.93 17.40
N LYS A 183 5.36 8.33 18.51
CA LYS A 183 5.49 9.68 19.06
C LYS A 183 6.91 9.99 19.50
N ALA A 184 7.59 9.05 20.16
CA ALA A 184 8.97 9.23 20.58
C ALA A 184 9.89 9.41 19.35
N SER A 185 9.78 8.54 18.34
CA SER A 185 10.57 8.66 17.11
C SER A 185 10.29 9.95 16.34
N LEU A 186 9.04 10.41 16.29
CA LEU A 186 8.72 11.71 15.67
C LEU A 186 9.29 12.89 16.45
N ALA A 187 9.30 12.82 17.79
CA ALA A 187 9.86 13.87 18.64
C ALA A 187 11.38 14.00 18.48
N GLU A 188 12.10 12.89 18.30
CA GLU A 188 13.53 12.87 17.95
C GLU A 188 13.81 13.59 16.62
N GLU A 189 12.87 13.52 15.69
CA GLU A 189 12.92 14.23 14.40
C GLU A 189 12.38 15.67 14.48
N GLY A 190 12.09 16.17 15.69
CA GLY A 190 11.61 17.54 15.94
C GLY A 190 10.11 17.75 15.74
N LEU A 191 9.33 16.69 15.55
CA LEU A 191 7.87 16.75 15.44
C LEU A 191 7.20 16.22 16.71
N VAL A 192 6.86 17.13 17.63
CA VAL A 192 6.13 16.79 18.86
C VAL A 192 4.63 16.76 18.61
N LEU A 193 4.00 15.62 18.88
CA LEU A 193 2.55 15.44 18.82
C LEU A 193 1.96 15.42 20.24
N PRO A 194 0.79 16.02 20.50
CA PRO A 194 0.16 15.97 21.81
C PRO A 194 -0.41 14.58 22.13
N GLU A 195 -0.93 14.43 23.36
CA GLU A 195 -1.56 13.19 23.82
C GLU A 195 -2.98 12.97 23.28
N GLU A 196 -3.68 14.03 22.92
CA GLU A 196 -5.08 13.93 22.49
C GLU A 196 -5.18 13.50 21.02
N TRP A 197 -5.59 12.25 20.80
CA TRP A 197 -5.92 11.72 19.48
C TRP A 197 -7.44 11.63 19.31
N GLN A 198 -7.89 11.69 18.06
CA GLN A 198 -9.27 11.42 17.72
C GLN A 198 -9.36 10.03 17.09
N ASP A 199 -10.07 9.13 17.77
CA ASP A 199 -10.43 7.83 17.23
C ASP A 199 -11.48 8.05 16.15
N ARG A 200 -11.15 7.70 14.91
CA ARG A 200 -12.07 7.90 13.80
C ARG A 200 -12.09 6.71 12.86
N ASN A 201 -13.30 6.42 12.40
CA ASN A 201 -13.65 5.54 11.29
C ASN A 201 -13.32 4.05 11.51
N PRO A 202 -13.94 3.39 12.50
CA PRO A 202 -13.90 1.93 12.57
C PRO A 202 -14.50 1.36 11.27
N LYS A 203 -13.74 0.53 10.58
CA LYS A 203 -14.24 -0.27 9.47
C LYS A 203 -14.69 -1.60 10.03
N ARG A 204 -15.90 -2.06 9.71
CA ARG A 204 -16.44 -3.34 10.19
C ARG A 204 -16.88 -4.21 9.03
N ASP A 205 -16.83 -5.51 9.24
CA ASP A 205 -17.49 -6.47 8.35
C ASP A 205 -19.02 -6.51 8.61
N PRO A 206 -19.81 -7.23 7.79
CA PRO A 206 -21.25 -7.35 7.99
C PRO A 206 -21.66 -8.00 9.33
N SER A 207 -20.76 -8.73 9.99
CA SER A 207 -21.01 -9.31 11.32
C SER A 207 -20.70 -8.34 12.48
N GLY A 208 -20.23 -7.13 12.16
CA GLY A 208 -19.85 -6.11 13.14
C GLY A 208 -18.41 -6.25 13.65
N ARG A 209 -17.62 -7.23 13.16
CA ARG A 209 -16.22 -7.42 13.58
C ARG A 209 -15.38 -6.26 13.05
N LEU A 210 -14.55 -5.66 13.90
CA LEU A 210 -13.71 -4.52 13.54
C LEU A 210 -12.56 -4.91 12.61
N LEU A 211 -12.62 -4.53 11.34
CA LEU A 211 -11.61 -4.79 10.29
C LEU A 211 -10.45 -3.78 10.28
N GLY A 212 -10.67 -2.58 10.81
CA GLY A 212 -9.62 -1.56 10.87
C GLY A 212 -10.08 -0.32 11.61
N ILE A 213 -9.11 0.47 12.06
CA ILE A 213 -9.33 1.64 12.91
C ILE A 213 -8.22 2.66 12.67
N SER A 214 -8.54 3.96 12.77
CA SER A 214 -7.54 5.01 12.63
C SER A 214 -7.50 5.96 13.81
N HIS A 215 -6.28 6.30 14.23
CA HIS A 215 -6.00 7.38 15.16
C HIS A 215 -5.52 8.59 14.34
N THR A 216 -6.20 9.72 14.51
CA THR A 216 -5.86 10.96 13.79
C THR A 216 -5.66 12.12 14.74
N TYR A 217 -4.57 12.86 14.56
CA TYR A 217 -4.31 14.12 15.21
C TYR A 217 -4.36 15.27 14.19
N TYR A 218 -5.22 16.26 14.44
CA TYR A 218 -5.31 17.49 13.65
C TYR A 218 -4.50 18.60 14.34
N PHE A 219 -3.54 19.19 13.64
CA PHE A 219 -2.77 20.30 14.21
C PHE A 219 -3.67 21.52 14.45
N PRO A 220 -3.31 22.45 15.37
CA PRO A 220 -4.17 23.60 15.68
C PRO A 220 -4.46 24.53 14.49
N HIS A 221 -3.55 24.57 13.52
CA HIS A 221 -3.68 25.33 12.27
C HIS A 221 -4.40 24.53 11.16
N HIS A 222 -4.95 23.37 11.49
CA HIS A 222 -5.74 22.57 10.56
C HIS A 222 -6.99 23.35 10.18
N THR A 223 -7.15 23.56 8.89
CA THR A 223 -8.42 24.00 8.33
C THR A 223 -8.88 23.03 7.27
N TYR A 224 -10.14 23.17 6.87
CA TYR A 224 -10.69 22.38 5.77
C TYR A 224 -9.88 22.55 4.47
N ASP A 225 -9.34 23.75 4.26
CA ASP A 225 -8.54 24.10 3.09
C ASP A 225 -7.04 23.83 3.25
N ASN A 226 -6.53 24.00 4.48
CA ASN A 226 -5.15 23.80 4.88
C ASN A 226 -5.05 22.57 5.80
N ARG A 227 -5.10 21.39 5.17
CA ARG A 227 -5.16 20.11 5.85
C ARG A 227 -3.83 19.77 6.51
N THR A 228 -3.71 20.09 7.78
CA THR A 228 -2.53 19.73 8.57
C THR A 228 -2.86 18.65 9.60
N PHE A 229 -2.44 17.40 9.38
CA PHE A 229 -2.74 16.30 10.31
C PHE A 229 -1.74 15.12 10.25
N VAL A 230 -1.73 14.30 11.30
CA VAL A 230 -1.10 12.97 11.33
C VAL A 230 -2.21 11.93 11.52
N LYS A 231 -2.18 10.85 10.73
CA LYS A 231 -3.12 9.74 10.77
C LYS A 231 -2.35 8.42 10.73
N VAL A 232 -2.71 7.50 11.61
CA VAL A 232 -2.26 6.11 11.58
C VAL A 232 -3.50 5.24 11.37
N TRP A 233 -3.52 4.45 10.31
CA TRP A 233 -4.62 3.55 10.00
C TRP A 233 -4.12 2.10 9.99
N LEU A 234 -4.67 1.30 10.90
CA LEU A 234 -4.46 -0.14 10.94
C LEU A 234 -5.60 -0.85 10.22
N SER A 235 -5.25 -1.76 9.33
CA SER A 235 -6.14 -2.74 8.73
C SER A 235 -5.69 -4.15 9.11
N ARG A 236 -6.65 -4.99 9.50
CA ARG A 236 -6.46 -6.45 9.62
C ARG A 236 -7.14 -7.23 8.49
N GLU A 237 -7.80 -6.52 7.60
CA GLU A 237 -8.40 -7.10 6.39
C GLU A 237 -7.33 -7.38 5.33
N PHE A 238 -6.26 -6.59 5.33
CA PHE A 238 -5.18 -6.68 4.37
C PHE A 238 -3.85 -6.85 5.11
N GLU A 239 -3.02 -7.78 4.64
CA GLU A 239 -1.72 -8.06 5.26
C GLU A 239 -0.66 -7.06 4.84
N THR A 240 -0.84 -6.41 3.68
CA THR A 240 0.14 -5.47 3.13
C THR A 240 -0.48 -4.10 2.91
N TYR A 241 0.31 -3.04 3.04
CA TYR A 241 -0.22 -1.71 2.73
C TYR A 241 -0.42 -1.50 1.23
N GLU A 242 0.26 -2.26 0.35
CA GLU A 242 -0.02 -2.23 -1.08
C GLU A 242 -1.42 -2.79 -1.39
N GLU A 243 -1.86 -3.86 -0.71
CA GLU A 243 -3.24 -4.34 -0.82
C GLU A 243 -4.25 -3.25 -0.44
N ILE A 244 -4.00 -2.52 0.65
CA ILE A 244 -4.82 -1.39 1.09
C ILE A 244 -4.89 -0.31 0.00
N MET A 245 -3.75 0.14 -0.49
CA MET A 245 -3.68 1.21 -1.51
C MET A 245 -4.33 0.79 -2.83
N VAL A 246 -4.08 -0.44 -3.28
CA VAL A 246 -4.68 -0.98 -4.51
C VAL A 246 -6.19 -1.11 -4.35
N TRP A 247 -6.68 -1.59 -3.20
CA TRP A 247 -8.11 -1.68 -2.91
C TRP A 247 -8.81 -0.32 -2.99
N ASP A 248 -8.28 0.68 -2.27
CA ASP A 248 -8.81 2.04 -2.27
C ASP A 248 -8.76 2.66 -3.68
N PHE A 249 -7.65 2.44 -4.41
CA PHE A 249 -7.50 2.93 -5.77
C PHE A 249 -8.49 2.28 -6.74
N LEU A 250 -8.73 0.98 -6.61
CA LEU A 250 -9.71 0.27 -7.43
C LEU A 250 -11.13 0.78 -7.14
N ILE A 251 -11.48 1.10 -5.89
CA ILE A 251 -12.77 1.73 -5.57
C ILE A 251 -12.90 3.11 -6.21
N LEU A 252 -11.85 3.93 -6.14
CA LEU A 252 -11.82 5.25 -6.77
C LEU A 252 -12.03 5.14 -8.28
N LEU A 253 -11.27 4.25 -8.93
CA LEU A 253 -11.39 4.01 -10.36
C LEU A 253 -12.78 3.48 -10.75
N ALA A 254 -13.41 2.64 -9.92
CA ALA A 254 -14.77 2.16 -10.15
C ALA A 254 -15.74 3.31 -10.28
N ARG A 255 -15.72 4.17 -9.26
CA ARG A 255 -16.57 5.34 -9.16
C ARG A 255 -16.35 6.27 -10.34
N LEU A 256 -15.10 6.55 -10.71
CA LEU A 256 -14.77 7.42 -11.83
C LEU A 256 -15.16 6.81 -13.19
N TYR A 257 -14.94 5.51 -13.39
CA TYR A 257 -15.24 4.81 -14.65
C TYR A 257 -16.75 4.65 -14.88
N GLN A 258 -17.49 4.31 -13.83
CA GLN A 258 -18.95 4.08 -13.90
C GLN A 258 -19.76 5.39 -13.82
N THR A 259 -19.12 6.56 -13.74
CA THR A 259 -19.82 7.85 -13.79
C THR A 259 -20.41 8.05 -15.19
N THR A 260 -21.71 7.77 -15.33
CA THR A 260 -22.47 7.87 -16.59
C THR A 260 -22.93 9.29 -16.92
N ASP A 261 -23.12 10.14 -15.90
CA ASP A 261 -23.46 11.56 -16.06
C ASP A 261 -22.45 12.43 -15.31
N TRP A 262 -21.48 12.96 -16.07
CA TRP A 262 -20.47 13.88 -15.55
C TRP A 262 -21.04 15.25 -15.14
N ALA A 263 -22.19 15.65 -15.66
CA ALA A 263 -22.84 16.90 -15.28
C ALA A 263 -23.57 16.74 -13.94
N ALA A 264 -24.25 15.62 -13.72
CA ALA A 264 -24.83 15.28 -12.42
C ALA A 264 -23.76 15.07 -11.35
N TYR A 265 -22.69 14.31 -11.66
CA TYR A 265 -21.54 14.16 -10.76
C TYR A 265 -20.96 15.52 -10.35
N LYS A 266 -20.91 16.48 -11.29
CA LYS A 266 -20.47 17.85 -11.04
C LYS A 266 -21.36 18.63 -10.08
N GLN A 267 -22.66 18.36 -10.07
CA GLN A 267 -23.63 19.05 -9.22
C GLN A 267 -23.68 18.45 -7.82
N ASP A 268 -23.65 17.12 -7.71
CA ASP A 268 -23.83 16.39 -6.46
C ASP A 268 -22.57 16.32 -5.58
N LYS A 269 -21.38 16.36 -6.18
CA LYS A 269 -20.13 16.30 -5.43
C LYS A 269 -19.75 17.66 -4.86
N LYS A 270 -19.46 17.69 -3.56
CA LYS A 270 -18.89 18.86 -2.88
C LYS A 270 -17.45 19.04 -3.33
N ASP A 271 -16.98 20.29 -3.38
CA ASP A 271 -15.67 20.68 -3.93
C ASP A 271 -14.49 19.86 -3.39
N VAL A 272 -14.57 19.48 -2.11
CA VAL A 272 -13.51 18.69 -1.48
C VAL A 272 -13.52 17.23 -1.89
N ASP A 273 -14.67 16.66 -2.23
CA ASP A 273 -14.73 15.28 -2.72
C ASP A 273 -14.01 15.17 -4.07
N ILE A 274 -14.17 16.14 -4.98
CA ILE A 274 -13.48 16.13 -6.29
C ILE A 274 -11.99 16.38 -6.13
N ARG A 275 -11.62 17.30 -5.23
CA ARG A 275 -10.22 17.53 -4.89
C ARG A 275 -9.57 16.23 -4.39
N PHE A 276 -10.26 15.47 -3.54
CA PHE A 276 -9.78 14.16 -3.09
C PHE A 276 -9.73 13.16 -4.23
N ASP A 277 -10.77 13.04 -5.04
CA ASP A 277 -10.78 12.11 -6.17
C ASP A 277 -9.60 12.36 -7.12
N LEU A 278 -9.31 13.63 -7.43
CA LEU A 278 -8.17 14.00 -8.27
C LEU A 278 -6.82 13.83 -7.55
N GLN A 279 -6.72 14.21 -6.28
CA GLN A 279 -5.50 14.01 -5.48
C GLN A 279 -5.18 12.53 -5.31
N ASP A 280 -6.16 11.73 -4.94
CA ASP A 280 -6.04 10.29 -4.74
C ASP A 280 -5.78 9.59 -6.08
N PHE A 281 -6.42 10.03 -7.17
CA PHE A 281 -6.10 9.52 -8.49
C PHE A 281 -4.63 9.76 -8.82
N VAL A 282 -4.15 10.99 -8.69
CA VAL A 282 -2.75 11.31 -9.00
C VAL A 282 -1.78 10.63 -8.03
N SER A 283 -2.12 10.55 -6.74
CA SER A 283 -1.29 9.95 -5.69
C SER A 283 -1.17 8.45 -5.83
N LEU A 284 -2.28 7.77 -6.10
CA LEU A 284 -2.34 6.32 -6.13
C LEU A 284 -2.05 5.78 -7.53
N ASN A 285 -2.18 6.58 -8.60
CA ASN A 285 -1.83 6.13 -9.95
C ASN A 285 -0.39 5.62 -10.05
N HIS A 286 0.55 6.23 -9.31
CA HIS A 286 1.95 5.79 -9.36
C HIS A 286 2.12 4.34 -8.93
N ILE A 287 1.32 3.83 -7.97
CA ILE A 287 1.47 2.44 -7.48
C ILE A 287 1.21 1.45 -8.61
N MET A 288 0.39 1.85 -9.59
CA MET A 288 -0.02 1.04 -10.73
C MET A 288 0.98 1.08 -11.89
N GLU A 289 2.08 1.82 -11.79
CA GLU A 289 3.12 1.84 -12.83
C GLU A 289 3.79 0.48 -13.03
N GLY A 290 3.73 -0.42 -12.03
CA GLY A 290 4.13 -1.82 -12.20
C GLY A 290 3.23 -2.61 -13.15
N VAL A 291 2.02 -2.11 -13.45
CA VAL A 291 0.96 -2.80 -14.22
C VAL A 291 0.64 -2.06 -15.52
N TYR A 292 0.67 -0.73 -15.49
CA TYR A 292 0.32 0.14 -16.60
C TYR A 292 1.36 1.25 -16.78
N GLN A 293 2.02 1.23 -17.94
CA GLN A 293 2.87 2.34 -18.35
C GLN A 293 2.03 3.41 -19.04
N ARG A 294 2.10 4.63 -18.52
CA ARG A 294 1.39 5.78 -19.08
C ARG A 294 1.91 6.13 -20.46
N THR A 295 1.01 6.62 -21.31
CA THR A 295 1.39 7.25 -22.58
C THR A 295 2.01 8.63 -22.36
N ASP A 296 2.75 9.14 -23.34
CA ASP A 296 3.35 10.49 -23.26
C ASP A 296 2.31 11.59 -22.98
N LYS A 297 1.09 11.44 -23.52
CA LYS A 297 -0.02 12.38 -23.28
C LYS A 297 -0.52 12.33 -21.84
N GLU A 298 -0.59 11.13 -21.26
CA GLU A 298 -0.99 10.92 -19.86
C GLU A 298 0.10 11.42 -18.91
N GLU A 299 1.38 11.19 -19.24
CA GLU A 299 2.51 11.71 -18.47
C GLU A 299 2.55 13.24 -18.51
N GLN A 300 2.34 13.85 -19.68
CA GLN A 300 2.26 15.31 -19.80
C GLN A 300 1.10 15.88 -18.97
N LEU A 301 -0.08 15.25 -19.01
CA LEU A 301 -1.22 15.64 -18.18
C LEU A 301 -0.92 15.47 -16.68
N LEU A 302 -0.23 14.40 -16.29
CA LEU A 302 0.23 14.18 -14.91
C LEU A 302 1.16 15.30 -14.43
N LEU A 303 2.11 15.72 -15.28
CA LEU A 303 3.01 16.83 -14.97
C LEU A 303 2.25 18.13 -14.78
N GLU A 304 1.32 18.46 -15.67
CA GLU A 304 0.47 19.65 -15.54
C GLU A 304 -0.39 19.62 -14.27
N LEU A 305 -0.97 18.47 -13.93
CA LEU A 305 -1.72 18.27 -12.69
C LEU A 305 -0.82 18.54 -11.47
N LYS A 306 0.37 17.93 -11.43
CA LYS A 306 1.35 18.10 -10.35
C LYS A 306 1.78 19.55 -10.19
N GLU A 307 2.03 20.24 -11.30
CA GLU A 307 2.38 21.67 -11.31
C GLU A 307 1.24 22.52 -10.78
N ALA A 308 0.01 22.29 -11.24
CA ALA A 308 -1.14 23.06 -10.77
C ALA A 308 -1.38 22.88 -9.26
N PHE A 309 -1.16 21.67 -8.71
CA PHE A 309 -1.21 21.44 -7.26
C PHE A 309 -0.19 22.25 -6.46
N ARG A 310 0.91 22.77 -7.06
CA ARG A 310 1.85 23.70 -6.40
C ARG A 310 1.18 24.99 -5.94
N GLY A 311 0.17 25.47 -6.67
CA GLY A 311 -0.51 26.74 -6.39
C GLY A 311 -1.65 26.65 -5.38
N THR A 312 -1.90 25.49 -4.76
CA THR A 312 -3.18 25.18 -4.11
C THR A 312 -4.34 25.42 -5.08
N ILE A 313 -4.55 24.52 -6.05
CA ILE A 313 -5.78 24.58 -6.85
C ILE A 313 -6.96 24.49 -5.90
N ARG A 314 -7.66 25.60 -5.72
CA ARG A 314 -8.87 25.72 -4.90
C ARG A 314 -10.12 25.96 -5.74
N GLU A 315 -9.93 26.36 -7.00
CA GLU A 315 -11.03 26.69 -7.88
C GLU A 315 -11.69 25.43 -8.43
N ARG A 316 -12.95 25.22 -8.03
CA ARG A 316 -13.82 24.12 -8.48
C ARG A 316 -13.80 23.95 -10.01
N PRO A 317 -13.89 25.00 -10.85
CA PRO A 317 -13.82 24.84 -12.31
C PRO A 317 -12.53 24.17 -12.79
N VAL A 318 -11.38 24.54 -12.19
CA VAL A 318 -10.06 24.00 -12.57
C VAL A 318 -9.95 22.53 -12.22
N LEU A 319 -10.44 22.11 -11.04
CA LEU A 319 -10.45 20.69 -10.64
C LEU A 319 -11.31 19.84 -11.59
N TYR A 320 -12.49 20.34 -11.98
CA TYR A 320 -13.36 19.65 -12.93
C TYR A 320 -12.84 19.65 -14.36
N GLU A 321 -12.15 20.71 -14.77
CA GLU A 321 -11.47 20.77 -16.06
C GLU A 321 -10.42 19.66 -16.13
N PHE A 322 -9.55 19.58 -15.12
CA PHE A 322 -8.52 18.56 -15.02
C PHE A 322 -9.08 17.14 -14.99
N LEU A 323 -10.09 16.88 -14.14
CA LEU A 323 -10.74 15.57 -14.12
C LEU A 323 -11.41 15.26 -15.47
N GLY A 324 -12.02 16.25 -16.12
CA GLY A 324 -12.58 16.13 -17.46
C GLY A 324 -11.51 15.79 -18.51
N ARG A 325 -10.30 16.35 -18.40
CA ARG A 325 -9.16 16.01 -19.26
C ARG A 325 -8.68 14.58 -19.03
N VAL A 326 -8.60 14.12 -17.78
CA VAL A 326 -8.27 12.73 -17.43
C VAL A 326 -9.27 11.77 -18.10
N VAL A 327 -10.56 12.04 -17.99
CA VAL A 327 -11.62 11.21 -18.60
C VAL A 327 -11.53 11.23 -20.13
N LYS A 328 -11.44 12.42 -20.73
CA LYS A 328 -11.34 12.58 -22.21
C LYS A 328 -10.10 11.91 -22.79
N SER A 329 -9.00 11.86 -22.04
CA SER A 329 -7.77 11.18 -22.44
C SER A 329 -7.88 9.65 -22.46
N LYS A 330 -8.99 9.10 -21.97
CA LYS A 330 -9.22 7.65 -21.77
C LYS A 330 -8.27 6.99 -20.76
N TRP A 331 -7.56 7.77 -19.95
CA TRP A 331 -6.61 7.25 -18.99
C TRP A 331 -7.24 6.28 -17.97
N ILE A 332 -8.38 6.64 -17.39
CA ILE A 332 -9.12 5.76 -16.46
C ILE A 332 -9.51 4.43 -17.14
N GLU A 333 -9.97 4.51 -18.39
CA GLU A 333 -10.38 3.35 -19.19
C GLU A 333 -9.18 2.46 -19.56
N ASN A 334 -8.06 3.05 -19.99
CA ASN A 334 -6.83 2.32 -20.33
C ASN A 334 -6.27 1.59 -19.11
N LEU A 335 -6.20 2.28 -17.98
CA LEU A 335 -5.73 1.71 -16.72
C LEU A 335 -6.62 0.57 -16.25
N TYR A 336 -7.94 0.74 -16.34
CA TYR A 336 -8.89 -0.33 -16.07
C TYR A 336 -8.63 -1.57 -16.93
N TRP A 337 -8.45 -1.41 -18.24
CA TRP A 337 -8.20 -2.55 -19.12
C TRP A 337 -6.85 -3.20 -18.89
N ALA A 338 -5.83 -2.45 -18.46
CA ALA A 338 -4.56 -3.02 -18.03
C ALA A 338 -4.74 -3.90 -16.78
N ILE A 339 -5.52 -3.44 -15.80
CA ILE A 339 -5.84 -4.20 -14.58
C ILE A 339 -6.67 -5.45 -14.93
N ALA A 340 -7.72 -5.30 -15.74
CA ALA A 340 -8.55 -6.43 -16.17
C ALA A 340 -7.72 -7.46 -16.95
N GLY A 341 -6.80 -7.02 -17.81
CA GLY A 341 -5.87 -7.91 -18.50
C GLY A 341 -4.91 -8.63 -17.55
N ALA A 342 -4.38 -7.93 -16.55
CA ALA A 342 -3.48 -8.52 -15.55
C ALA A 342 -4.20 -9.55 -14.66
N VAL A 343 -5.43 -9.25 -14.23
CA VAL A 343 -6.19 -10.07 -13.28
C VAL A 343 -6.92 -11.22 -13.96
N LEU A 344 -7.60 -10.95 -15.08
CA LEU A 344 -8.51 -11.89 -15.74
C LEU A 344 -7.89 -12.54 -16.99
N GLY A 345 -6.76 -12.04 -17.47
CA GLY A 345 -6.11 -12.54 -18.68
C GLY A 345 -6.86 -12.20 -19.97
N ILE A 346 -7.69 -11.15 -19.94
CA ILE A 346 -8.57 -10.77 -21.06
C ILE A 346 -8.14 -9.46 -21.73
N ARG A 347 -8.59 -9.25 -22.97
CA ARG A 347 -8.42 -7.99 -23.71
C ARG A 347 -9.75 -7.21 -23.81
N LYS A 348 -9.64 -5.90 -24.04
CA LYS A 348 -10.74 -4.91 -24.13
C LYS A 348 -11.95 -5.30 -25.00
N PHE A 349 -11.77 -6.22 -25.94
CA PHE A 349 -12.78 -6.61 -26.92
C PHE A 349 -13.25 -8.05 -26.78
N GLU A 350 -12.69 -8.82 -25.85
CA GLU A 350 -13.04 -10.25 -25.72
C GLU A 350 -14.38 -10.45 -25.02
N ARG A 351 -14.74 -9.57 -24.07
CA ARG A 351 -16.08 -9.55 -23.45
C ARG A 351 -16.34 -8.25 -22.68
N PRO A 352 -17.60 -7.88 -22.43
CA PRO A 352 -17.93 -6.86 -21.43
C PRO A 352 -17.48 -7.33 -20.04
N VAL A 353 -16.89 -6.43 -19.26
CA VAL A 353 -16.52 -6.65 -17.86
C VAL A 353 -17.14 -5.56 -17.01
N ASN A 354 -17.68 -5.95 -15.86
CA ASN A 354 -18.19 -5.00 -14.89
C ASN A 354 -17.06 -4.57 -13.95
N TYR A 355 -16.81 -3.26 -13.89
CA TYR A 355 -15.81 -2.72 -12.98
C TYR A 355 -16.14 -3.15 -11.53
N GLY A 356 -15.15 -3.69 -10.83
CA GLY A 356 -15.23 -3.97 -9.41
C GLY A 356 -15.63 -5.41 -9.09
N LEU A 357 -16.72 -5.93 -9.65
CA LEU A 357 -17.20 -7.27 -9.29
C LEU A 357 -16.20 -8.40 -9.55
N GLU A 358 -15.42 -8.29 -10.63
CA GLU A 358 -14.44 -9.32 -11.01
C GLU A 358 -13.01 -9.03 -10.54
N ILE A 359 -12.76 -7.83 -9.99
CA ILE A 359 -11.40 -7.34 -9.67
C ILE A 359 -11.24 -7.06 -8.17
N LEU A 360 -12.28 -6.53 -7.50
CA LEU A 360 -12.32 -6.26 -6.07
C LEU A 360 -12.64 -7.54 -5.29
N THR A 361 -11.65 -8.43 -5.17
CA THR A 361 -11.73 -9.63 -4.33
C THR A 361 -10.96 -9.43 -3.01
N SER A 362 -11.38 -10.13 -1.95
CA SER A 362 -10.62 -10.19 -0.70
C SER A 362 -10.21 -11.65 -0.44
N PRO A 363 -8.90 -11.99 -0.47
CA PRO A 363 -7.76 -11.12 -0.76
C PRO A 363 -7.70 -10.70 -2.25
N LEU A 364 -6.94 -9.64 -2.53
CA LEU A 364 -6.73 -9.16 -3.90
C LEU A 364 -5.85 -10.15 -4.71
N PRO A 365 -6.00 -10.21 -6.05
CA PRO A 365 -5.28 -11.17 -6.88
C PRO A 365 -3.75 -10.95 -6.86
N PRO A 366 -2.94 -11.99 -6.60
CA PRO A 366 -1.47 -11.89 -6.63
C PRO A 366 -0.89 -11.32 -7.92
N GLN A 367 -1.53 -11.57 -9.06
CA GLN A 367 -1.09 -11.10 -10.39
C GLN A 367 -1.09 -9.57 -10.47
N LEU A 368 -1.93 -8.93 -9.66
CA LEU A 368 -1.99 -7.48 -9.51
C LEU A 368 -0.99 -6.99 -8.45
N LEU A 369 -0.93 -7.67 -7.31
CA LEU A 369 -0.14 -7.22 -6.15
C LEU A 369 1.37 -7.36 -6.32
N ILE A 370 1.84 -8.45 -6.95
CA ILE A 370 3.27 -8.70 -7.16
C ILE A 370 3.96 -7.56 -7.94
N PRO A 371 3.47 -7.15 -9.14
CA PRO A 371 4.10 -6.05 -9.87
C PRO A 371 4.00 -4.71 -9.12
N VAL A 372 2.89 -4.44 -8.43
CA VAL A 372 2.74 -3.24 -7.60
C VAL A 372 3.77 -3.21 -6.48
N LYS A 373 3.90 -4.30 -5.69
CA LYS A 373 4.84 -4.38 -4.58
C LYS A 373 6.29 -4.25 -5.05
N ARG A 374 6.66 -4.90 -6.16
CA ARG A 374 8.00 -4.75 -6.78
C ARG A 374 8.27 -3.29 -7.19
N HIS A 375 7.32 -2.64 -7.86
CA HIS A 375 7.45 -1.24 -8.25
C HIS A 375 7.63 -0.31 -7.04
N VAL A 376 6.74 -0.43 -6.05
CA VAL A 376 6.75 0.43 -4.86
C VAL A 376 8.02 0.21 -4.03
N GLN A 377 8.49 -1.03 -3.89
CA GLN A 377 9.76 -1.32 -3.23
C GLN A 377 10.94 -0.67 -3.96
N ALA A 378 11.05 -0.83 -5.28
CA ALA A 378 12.11 -0.21 -6.07
C ALA A 378 12.06 1.33 -5.99
N TYR A 379 10.85 1.90 -6.01
CA TYR A 379 10.64 3.33 -5.83
C TYR A 379 11.15 3.80 -4.45
N HIS A 380 10.77 3.10 -3.38
CA HIS A 380 11.19 3.44 -2.01
C HIS A 380 12.70 3.29 -1.81
N GLU A 381 13.32 2.27 -2.39
CA GLU A 381 14.79 2.11 -2.36
C GLU A 381 15.48 3.27 -3.08
N ARG A 382 15.00 3.63 -4.27
CA ARG A 382 15.55 4.75 -5.05
C ARG A 382 15.43 6.07 -4.30
N VAL A 383 14.25 6.38 -3.75
CA VAL A 383 14.02 7.61 -2.99
C VAL A 383 14.80 7.60 -1.68
N GLY A 384 14.90 6.44 -1.02
CA GLY A 384 15.73 6.24 0.15
C GLY A 384 17.21 6.49 -0.11
N ALA A 385 17.72 6.19 -1.30
CA ALA A 385 19.11 6.42 -1.67
C ALA A 385 19.45 7.90 -1.94
N LEU A 386 18.45 8.77 -2.11
CA LEU A 386 18.69 10.20 -2.34
C LEU A 386 19.30 10.85 -1.11
N ARG A 387 20.18 11.83 -1.34
CA ARG A 387 20.88 12.54 -0.28
C ARG A 387 20.88 14.04 -0.60
N PRO A 388 20.81 14.90 0.42
CA PRO A 388 21.15 16.31 0.26
C PRO A 388 22.57 16.44 -0.29
N GLU A 389 22.76 17.32 -1.27
CA GLU A 389 24.09 17.81 -1.57
C GLU A 389 24.64 18.49 -0.30
N ASN A 390 25.90 18.21 0.04
CA ASN A 390 26.55 18.83 1.20
C ASN A 390 26.50 20.36 1.01
N SER A 391 25.62 21.01 1.77
CA SER A 391 25.47 22.47 1.82
C SER A 391 26.67 23.13 2.48
#